data_AF-A0A1Q8A0J5-F1
#
_entry.id   AF-A0A1Q8A0J5-F1
#
_cell.length_a   1.000
_cell.length_b   1.000
_cell.length_c   1.000
_cell.angle_alpha   90.00
_cell.angle_beta   90.00
_cell.angle_gamma   90.00
#
_symmetry.space_group_name_H-M   'P 1'
#
loop_
_entity.id
_entity.type
_entity.pdbx_description
1 polymer ?
#
loop_
_entity_poly.entity_id
_entity_poly.type
_entity_poly.pdbx_seq_one_letter_code
_entity_poly.pdbx_strand_id
1 'polypeptide(L)'
;MTATVRMLGIVNAVLVIGALVSVAGVVLLVNLGGAADYSIRHLTSRSLGTLPPGFAASKEGFQVYALLVLGIGLIFLGLGAAATAVTAGIVLIGVGLTAFAITSVLAIRGEVATARGKKS
;
A
#
# COMPACT_ATOMS: atom_id res chain seq x y z
N MET A 1 32.13 13.37 -4.34
CA MET A 1 31.07 12.46 -4.84
C MET A 1 30.53 13.05 -6.14
N THR A 2 30.68 12.35 -7.27
CA THR A 2 30.24 12.83 -8.59
C THR A 2 28.72 12.70 -8.77
N ALA A 3 28.12 13.48 -9.67
CA ALA A 3 26.68 13.49 -9.91
C ALA A 3 26.13 12.08 -10.22
N THR A 4 26.87 11.28 -10.99
CA THR A 4 26.52 9.90 -11.34
C THR A 4 26.40 9.00 -10.13
N VAL A 5 27.32 9.11 -9.16
CA VAL A 5 27.31 8.29 -7.94
C VAL A 5 26.12 8.64 -7.04
N ARG A 6 25.74 9.93 -6.98
CA ARG A 6 24.53 10.37 -6.26
C ARG A 6 23.26 9.83 -6.92
N MET A 7 23.18 9.92 -8.25
CA MET A 7 22.03 9.42 -9.01
C MET A 7 21.84 7.91 -8.82
N LEU A 8 22.92 7.13 -8.90
CA LEU A 8 22.88 5.69 -8.66
C LEU A 8 22.41 5.36 -7.23
N GLY A 9 22.91 6.11 -6.24
CA GLY A 9 22.46 5.97 -4.85
C GLY A 9 20.96 6.21 -4.67
N ILE A 10 20.41 7.25 -5.31
CA ILE A 10 18.98 7.57 -5.26
C ILE A 10 18.13 6.47 -5.92
N VAL A 11 18.52 6.01 -7.12
CA VAL A 11 17.81 4.93 -7.83
C VAL A 11 17.76 3.66 -6.99
N ASN A 12 18.89 3.28 -6.38
CA ASN A 12 18.96 2.11 -5.50
C ASN A 12 18.06 2.27 -4.26
N ALA A 13 18.04 3.45 -3.65
CA ALA A 13 17.16 3.72 -2.53
C ALA A 13 15.67 3.59 -2.92
N VAL A 14 15.29 4.15 -4.08
CA VAL A 14 13.91 4.05 -4.61
C VAL A 14 13.52 2.60 -4.88
N LEU A 15 14.41 1.80 -5.48
CA LEU A 15 14.21 0.37 -5.72
C LEU A 15 13.99 -0.39 -4.41
N VAL A 16 14.86 -0.18 -3.42
CA VAL A 16 14.76 -0.85 -2.11
C VAL A 16 13.46 -0.48 -1.41
N ILE A 17 13.09 0.80 -1.39
CA ILE A 17 11.83 1.25 -0.79
C ILE A 17 10.64 0.62 -1.51
N GLY A 18 10.61 0.68 -2.85
CA GLY A 18 9.54 0.07 -3.64
C GLY A 18 9.41 -1.44 -3.40
N ALA A 19 10.53 -2.15 -3.33
CA ALA A 19 10.57 -3.58 -3.05
C ALA A 19 10.03 -3.89 -1.64
N LEU A 20 10.52 -3.19 -0.61
CA LEU A 20 10.09 -3.40 0.78
C LEU A 20 8.60 -3.11 0.96
N VAL A 21 8.10 -2.02 0.39
CA VAL A 21 6.67 -1.65 0.46
C VAL A 21 5.82 -2.66 -0.32
N SER A 22 6.27 -3.12 -1.49
CA SER A 22 5.56 -4.16 -2.25
C SER A 22 5.48 -5.47 -1.49
N VAL A 23 6.60 -5.91 -0.89
CA VAL A 23 6.64 -7.12 -0.06
C VAL A 23 5.72 -6.97 1.14
N ALA A 24 5.75 -5.83 1.84
CA ALA A 24 4.83 -5.57 2.94
C ALA A 24 3.36 -5.64 2.49
N GLY A 25 3.02 -5.02 1.35
CA GLY A 25 1.69 -5.09 0.76
C GLY A 25 1.25 -6.53 0.47
N VAL A 26 2.11 -7.35 -0.14
CA VAL A 26 1.83 -8.77 -0.40
C VAL A 26 1.66 -9.56 0.90
N VAL A 27 2.55 -9.39 1.87
CA VAL A 27 2.50 -10.05 3.19
C VAL A 27 1.18 -9.76 3.88
N LEU A 28 0.74 -8.50 3.87
CA LEU A 28 -0.55 -8.10 4.43
C LEU A 28 -1.72 -8.64 3.60
N LEU A 29 -1.64 -8.61 2.27
CA LEU A 29 -2.72 -9.03 1.39
C LEU A 29 -3.02 -10.54 1.50
N VAL A 30 -1.96 -11.36 1.55
CA VAL A 30 -2.07 -12.82 1.67
C VAL A 30 -2.11 -13.29 3.13
N ASN A 31 -2.12 -12.37 4.09
CA ASN A 31 -2.07 -12.65 5.53
C ASN A 31 -0.92 -13.61 5.91
N LEU A 32 0.27 -13.39 5.32
CA LEU A 32 1.40 -14.28 5.53
C LEU A 32 1.81 -14.27 7.00
N GLY A 33 1.86 -15.46 7.61
CA GLY A 33 2.16 -15.61 9.05
C GLY A 33 1.14 -14.96 9.98
N GLY A 34 -0.08 -14.67 9.51
CA GLY A 34 -1.11 -13.99 10.30
C GLY A 34 -0.90 -12.48 10.43
N ALA A 35 -0.05 -11.86 9.61
CA ALA A 35 0.29 -10.45 9.70
C ALA A 35 -0.93 -9.51 9.58
N ALA A 36 -1.89 -9.85 8.72
CA ALA A 36 -3.11 -9.07 8.55
C ALA A 36 -4.02 -9.23 9.77
N ASP A 37 -4.25 -10.45 10.23
CA ASP A 37 -5.07 -10.71 11.42
C ASP A 37 -4.47 -10.05 12.67
N TYR A 38 -3.14 -10.10 12.81
CA TYR A 38 -2.43 -9.43 13.89
C TYR A 38 -2.66 -7.92 13.83
N SER A 39 -2.48 -7.32 12.65
CA SER A 39 -2.65 -5.88 12.43
C SER A 39 -4.10 -5.45 12.68
N ILE A 40 -5.07 -6.26 12.25
CA ILE A 40 -6.49 -5.99 12.51
C ILE A 40 -6.74 -5.96 14.03
N ARG A 41 -6.41 -7.05 14.72
CA ARG A 41 -6.68 -7.19 16.16
C ARG A 41 -5.99 -6.14 17.02
N HIS A 42 -4.76 -5.75 16.67
CA HIS A 42 -3.93 -4.92 17.54
C HIS A 42 -3.86 -3.45 17.12
N LEU A 43 -4.11 -3.14 15.84
CA LEU A 43 -3.95 -1.78 15.32
C LEU A 43 -5.31 -1.23 14.87
N THR A 44 -5.95 -1.84 13.87
CA THR A 44 -7.10 -1.22 13.20
C THR A 44 -8.43 -1.40 13.94
N SER A 45 -8.56 -2.44 14.77
CA SER A 45 -9.73 -2.65 15.63
C SER A 45 -9.73 -1.82 16.92
N ARG A 46 -8.68 -1.02 17.20
CA ARG A 46 -8.65 -0.14 18.38
C ARG A 46 -9.30 1.21 18.07
N SER A 47 -10.00 1.77 19.05
CA SER A 47 -10.50 3.15 18.95
C SER A 47 -9.34 4.13 19.08
N LEU A 48 -9.33 5.17 18.25
CA LEU A 48 -8.39 6.27 18.33
C LEU A 48 -9.04 7.41 19.11
N GLY A 49 -8.94 7.33 20.45
CA GLY A 49 -9.65 8.22 21.34
C GLY A 49 -11.18 8.07 21.18
N THR A 50 -11.84 9.11 20.69
CA THR A 50 -13.28 9.14 20.45
C THR A 50 -13.69 8.56 19.09
N LEU A 51 -12.73 8.25 18.21
CA LEU A 51 -13.01 7.70 16.89
C LEU A 51 -13.12 6.17 16.94
N PRO A 52 -14.30 5.60 16.63
CA PRO A 52 -14.49 4.16 16.61
C PRO A 52 -13.76 3.51 15.42
N PRO A 53 -13.35 2.23 15.52
CA PRO A 53 -12.55 1.52 14.52
C PRO A 53 -13.07 1.63 13.08
N GLY A 54 -12.24 2.07 12.13
CA GLY A 54 -12.62 2.36 10.74
C GLY A 54 -12.89 1.13 9.86
N PHE A 55 -13.01 1.34 8.55
CA PHE A 55 -13.23 0.26 7.56
C PHE A 55 -12.13 -0.81 7.61
N ALA A 56 -10.89 -0.38 7.86
CA ALA A 56 -9.72 -1.25 8.02
C ALA A 56 -9.81 -2.24 9.21
N ALA A 57 -10.79 -2.09 10.12
CA ALA A 57 -11.04 -3.04 11.20
C ALA A 57 -11.74 -4.33 10.73
N SER A 58 -12.24 -4.35 9.50
CA SER A 58 -12.82 -5.52 8.85
C SER A 58 -11.80 -6.22 7.94
N LYS A 59 -12.00 -7.52 7.68
CA LYS A 59 -11.13 -8.28 6.75
C LYS A 59 -11.13 -7.69 5.34
N GLU A 60 -12.31 -7.41 4.81
CA GLU A 60 -12.46 -6.84 3.47
C GLU A 60 -11.83 -5.45 3.37
N GLY A 61 -12.07 -4.59 4.36
CA GLY A 61 -11.46 -3.26 4.37
C GLY A 61 -9.94 -3.31 4.49
N PHE A 62 -9.42 -4.20 5.34
CA PHE A 62 -7.98 -4.37 5.46
C PHE A 62 -7.34 -4.85 4.16
N GLN A 63 -7.99 -5.75 3.41
CA GLN A 63 -7.51 -6.19 2.08
C GLN A 63 -7.43 -5.02 1.09
N VAL A 64 -8.41 -4.12 1.09
CA VAL A 64 -8.37 -2.91 0.24
C VAL A 64 -7.18 -2.03 0.59
N TYR A 65 -6.90 -1.81 1.87
CA TYR A 65 -5.71 -1.05 2.30
C TYR A 65 -4.39 -1.78 1.99
N ALA A 66 -4.34 -3.11 2.10
CA ALA A 66 -3.17 -3.90 1.72
C ALA A 66 -2.87 -3.80 0.21
N LEU A 67 -3.91 -3.83 -0.63
CA LEU A 67 -3.78 -3.57 -2.07
C LEU A 67 -3.31 -2.13 -2.36
N LEU A 68 -3.76 -1.15 -1.58
CA LEU A 68 -3.31 0.23 -1.71
C LEU A 68 -1.80 0.35 -1.39
N VAL A 69 -1.34 -0.28 -0.31
CA VAL A 69 0.09 -0.37 0.05
C VAL A 69 0.88 -1.05 -1.06
N LEU A 70 0.39 -2.17 -1.60
CA LEU A 70 1.02 -2.85 -2.73
C LEU A 70 1.11 -1.93 -3.96
N GLY A 71 0.02 -1.24 -4.32
CA GLY A 71 -0.01 -0.30 -5.43
C GLY A 71 1.04 0.80 -5.31
N ILE A 72 1.19 1.39 -4.11
CA ILE A 72 2.25 2.35 -3.81
C ILE A 72 3.63 1.71 -4.01
N GLY A 73 3.86 0.51 -3.46
CA GLY A 73 5.11 -0.22 -3.62
C GLY A 73 5.48 -0.43 -5.09
N LEU A 74 4.52 -0.84 -5.93
CA LEU A 74 4.73 -1.05 -7.36
C LEU A 74 5.08 0.22 -8.12
N ILE A 75 4.50 1.37 -7.75
CA ILE A 75 4.84 2.67 -8.35
C ILE A 75 6.31 3.01 -8.08
N PHE A 76 6.77 2.91 -6.83
CA PHE A 76 8.16 3.20 -6.48
C PHE A 76 9.13 2.16 -7.08
N LEU A 77 8.75 0.89 -7.06
CA LEU A 77 9.54 -0.18 -7.67
C LEU A 77 9.69 0.05 -9.18
N GLY A 78 8.60 0.42 -9.85
CA GLY A 78 8.60 0.75 -11.28
C GLY A 78 9.41 2.00 -11.60
N LEU A 79 9.35 3.03 -10.76
CA LEU A 79 10.17 4.25 -10.92
C LEU A 79 11.67 3.92 -10.82
N GLY A 80 12.06 3.11 -9.85
CA GLY A 80 13.44 2.64 -9.72
C GLY A 80 13.86 1.74 -10.89
N ALA A 81 12.99 0.82 -11.31
CA ALA A 81 13.26 -0.11 -12.40
C ALA A 81 13.40 0.59 -13.76
N ALA A 82 12.67 1.70 -13.98
CA ALA A 82 12.72 2.47 -15.21
C ALA A 82 14.12 3.00 -15.54
N ALA A 83 15.03 3.11 -14.56
CA ALA A 83 16.42 3.50 -14.77
C ALA A 83 17.26 2.47 -15.53
N THR A 84 16.87 1.19 -15.51
CA THR A 84 17.60 0.09 -16.17
C THR A 84 16.74 -0.72 -17.15
N ALA A 85 15.43 -0.76 -16.94
CA ALA A 85 14.46 -1.48 -17.75
C ALA A 85 13.17 -0.65 -17.91
N VAL A 86 13.18 0.29 -18.85
CA VAL A 86 12.10 1.28 -19.07
C VAL A 86 10.74 0.61 -19.23
N THR A 87 10.60 -0.40 -20.09
CA THR A 87 9.32 -1.07 -20.34
C THR A 87 8.75 -1.72 -19.08
N ALA A 88 9.57 -2.46 -18.33
CA ALA A 88 9.16 -3.09 -17.08
C ALA A 88 8.77 -2.03 -16.03
N GLY A 89 9.53 -0.95 -15.93
CA GLY A 89 9.23 0.17 -15.04
C GLY A 89 7.88 0.83 -15.35
N ILE A 90 7.60 1.12 -16.62
CA ILE A 90 6.32 1.70 -17.05
C ILE A 90 5.15 0.77 -16.75
N VAL A 91 5.28 -0.54 -17.01
CA VAL A 91 4.23 -1.52 -16.69
C VAL A 91 3.94 -1.55 -15.19
N LEU A 92 4.98 -1.60 -14.35
CA LEU A 92 4.82 -1.59 -12.89
C LEU A 92 4.14 -0.31 -12.39
N ILE A 93 4.53 0.85 -12.93
CA ILE A 93 3.90 2.13 -12.62
C ILE A 93 2.42 2.11 -13.03
N GLY A 94 2.12 1.65 -14.24
CA GLY A 94 0.74 1.56 -14.74
C GLY A 94 -0.14 0.69 -13.86
N VAL A 95 0.32 -0.53 -13.55
CA VAL A 95 -0.39 -1.47 -12.66
C VAL A 95 -0.58 -0.85 -11.27
N GLY A 96 0.47 -0.26 -10.70
CA GLY A 96 0.42 0.36 -9.38
C GLY A 96 -0.54 1.54 -9.31
N LEU A 97 -0.56 2.41 -10.33
CA LEU A 97 -1.49 3.54 -10.44
C LEU A 97 -2.94 3.07 -10.59
N THR A 98 -3.19 2.07 -11.43
CA THR A 98 -4.54 1.51 -11.61
C THR A 98 -5.04 0.88 -10.32
N ALA A 99 -4.21 0.06 -9.65
CA ALA A 99 -4.55 -0.54 -8.37
C ALA A 99 -4.85 0.56 -7.33
N PHE A 100 -3.95 1.53 -7.18
CA PHE A 100 -4.09 2.65 -6.24
C PHE A 100 -5.38 3.44 -6.47
N ALA A 101 -5.70 3.78 -7.73
CA ALA A 101 -6.89 4.54 -8.06
C ALA A 101 -8.17 3.77 -7.67
N ILE A 102 -8.26 2.50 -8.06
CA ILE A 102 -9.43 1.65 -7.75
C ILE A 102 -9.55 1.46 -6.23
N THR A 103 -8.47 1.09 -5.54
CA THR A 103 -8.51 0.82 -4.11
C THR A 103 -8.77 2.06 -3.28
N SER A 104 -8.31 3.24 -3.72
CA SER A 104 -8.60 4.51 -3.05
C SER A 104 -10.10 4.81 -3.06
N VAL A 105 -10.77 4.60 -4.21
CA VAL A 105 -12.23 4.75 -4.30
C VAL A 105 -12.94 3.76 -3.39
N LEU A 106 -12.51 2.49 -3.38
CA LEU A 106 -13.09 1.46 -2.51
C LEU A 106 -12.91 1.79 -1.02
N ALA A 107 -11.70 2.24 -0.63
CA ALA A 107 -11.40 2.62 0.75
C ALA A 107 -12.28 3.79 1.20
N ILE A 108 -12.38 4.85 0.41
CA ILE A 108 -13.24 6.00 0.71
C ILE A 108 -14.70 5.57 0.86
N ARG A 109 -15.21 4.74 -0.07
CA ARG A 109 -16.59 4.23 0.02
C ARG A 109 -16.81 3.39 1.27
N GLY A 110 -15.86 2.52 1.61
CA GLY A 110 -15.91 1.69 2.81
C GLY A 110 -15.89 2.52 4.10
N GLU A 111 -15.03 3.54 4.17
CA GLU A 111 -14.97 4.45 5.32
C GLU A 111 -16.27 5.26 5.47
N VAL A 112 -16.84 5.76 4.37
CA VAL A 112 -18.13 6.47 4.39
C VAL A 112 -19.25 5.56 4.87
N ALA A 113 -19.32 4.31 4.38
CA ALA A 113 -20.32 3.34 4.82
C ALA A 113 -20.17 3.02 6.32
N THR A 114 -18.94 2.79 6.77
CA THR A 114 -18.61 2.51 8.17
C THR A 114 -18.99 3.68 9.09
N ALA A 115 -18.72 4.92 8.66
CA ALA A 115 -19.07 6.12 9.42
C ALA A 115 -20.59 6.32 9.53
N ARG A 116 -21.35 6.00 8.47
CA ARG A 116 -22.82 6.10 8.46
C ARG A 116 -23.48 5.02 9.33
N GLY A 117 -22.96 3.79 9.30
CA GLY A 117 -23.50 2.68 10.10
C GLY A 117 -23.40 2.89 11.62
N LYS A 118 -22.50 3.76 12.09
CA LYS A 118 -22.32 4.10 13.52
C LYS A 118 -23.15 5.29 13.99
N LYS A 119 -23.87 5.97 13.09
CA LYS A 119 -24.77 7.08 13.43
C LYS A 119 -26.21 6.64 13.73
N SER A 120 -26.49 5.33 13.64
CA SER A 120 -27.76 4.72 14.04
C SER A 120 -27.66 4.11 15.42
#